data_AF-A0A5B9FT44-F1
#
_entry.id   AF-A0A5B9FT44-F1
#
_cell.length_a   1.000
_cell.length_b   1.000
_cell.length_c   1.000
_cell.angle_alpha   90.00
_cell.angle_beta   90.00
_cell.angle_gamma   90.00
#
_symmetry.space_group_name_H-M   'P 1'
#
loop_
_entity.id
_entity.type
_entity.pdbx_description
1 polymer ?
#
loop_
_entity_poly.entity_id
_entity_poly.type
_entity_poly.pdbx_seq_one_letter_code
_entity_poly.pdbx_strand_id
1 'polypeptide(L)'
;MLPYKHYTIESQLSTEEIINRLNRLTQNSDFDDSSQKKKRYFTGAITDNSFKIIQTSGNIEKGIVKGIITQNQNYSIIKFNTKPSSGLLTMLFFILGSLTAFIISGDSLKSIFFKTAGLLFLVIIFLWDFYNSSSVLKKNLVTLFTQEIKEQ
;
A
#
# COMPACT_ATOMS: atom_id res chain seq x y z
N MET A 1 -7.36 -6.17 14.40
CA MET A 1 -7.71 -5.61 13.08
C MET A 1 -6.42 -5.19 12.39
N LEU A 2 -6.16 -5.60 11.14
CA LEU A 2 -5.00 -5.08 10.39
C LEU A 2 -5.20 -3.58 10.12
N PRO A 3 -4.14 -2.75 10.16
CA PRO A 3 -4.25 -1.32 9.89
C PRO A 3 -4.45 -1.07 8.39
N TYR A 4 -5.69 -1.14 7.93
CA TYR A 4 -6.07 -0.63 6.62
C TYR A 4 -6.31 0.88 6.75
N LYS A 5 -5.75 1.67 5.84
CA LYS A 5 -6.20 3.06 5.69
C LYS A 5 -7.27 3.11 4.63
N HIS A 6 -8.43 3.63 5.02
CA HIS A 6 -9.58 3.81 4.16
C HIS A 6 -9.58 5.23 3.58
N TYR A 7 -9.83 5.32 2.28
CA TYR A 7 -9.92 6.58 1.56
C TYR A 7 -11.17 6.59 0.70
N THR A 8 -11.83 7.74 0.66
CA THR A 8 -12.95 8.01 -0.25
C THR A 8 -12.62 9.27 -1.04
N ILE A 9 -12.81 9.21 -2.35
CA ILE A 9 -12.60 10.32 -3.29
C ILE A 9 -13.90 10.50 -4.06
N GLU A 10 -14.29 11.75 -4.24
CA GLU A 10 -15.32 12.15 -5.19
C GLU A 10 -14.63 12.65 -6.45
N SER A 11 -15.05 12.14 -7.60
CA SER A 11 -14.52 12.49 -8.91
C SER A 11 -15.65 12.89 -9.83
N GLN A 12 -15.47 13.97 -10.58
CA GLN A 12 -16.39 14.36 -11.66
C GLN A 12 -16.20 13.52 -12.92
N LEU A 13 -15.19 12.66 -12.96
CA LEU A 13 -14.93 11.77 -14.09
C LEU A 13 -15.97 10.65 -14.13
N SER A 14 -16.30 10.23 -15.35
CA SER A 14 -17.10 9.02 -15.55
C SER A 14 -16.34 7.79 -15.05
N THR A 15 -17.08 6.74 -14.69
CA THR A 15 -16.46 5.47 -14.27
C THR A 15 -15.56 4.88 -15.37
N GLU A 16 -15.96 5.05 -16.63
CA GLU A 16 -15.18 4.62 -17.79
C GLU A 16 -13.84 5.37 -17.92
N GLU A 17 -13.83 6.70 -17.71
CA GLU A 17 -12.61 7.50 -17.73
C GLU A 17 -11.67 7.13 -16.57
N ILE A 18 -12.22 6.87 -15.38
CA ILE A 18 -11.46 6.38 -14.23
C ILE A 18 -10.80 5.03 -14.54
N ILE A 19 -11.54 4.11 -15.16
CA ILE A 19 -11.06 2.79 -15.58
C ILE A 19 -9.96 2.95 -16.64
N ASN A 20 -10.16 3.80 -17.64
CA ASN A 20 -9.16 4.06 -18.69
C ASN A 20 -7.87 4.64 -18.12
N ARG A 21 -7.94 5.57 -17.16
CA ARG A 21 -6.77 6.12 -16.47
C ARG A 21 -6.04 5.07 -15.63
N LEU A 22 -6.77 4.21 -14.94
CA LEU A 22 -6.19 3.08 -14.23
C LEU A 22 -5.47 2.13 -15.19
N ASN A 23 -6.12 1.78 -16.31
CA ASN A 23 -5.53 0.93 -17.33
C ASN A 23 -4.22 1.54 -17.88
N ARG A 24 -4.23 2.83 -18.25
CA ARG A 24 -3.03 3.54 -18.73
C ARG A 24 -1.88 3.53 -17.71
N LEU A 25 -2.15 3.78 -16.43
CA LEU A 25 -1.13 3.69 -15.38
C LEU A 25 -0.52 2.30 -15.24
N THR A 26 -1.31 1.26 -15.55
CA THR A 26 -0.91 -0.13 -15.36
C THR A 26 -0.30 -0.75 -16.61
N GLN A 27 -0.56 -0.15 -17.79
CA GLN A 27 -0.04 -0.56 -19.10
C GLN A 27 1.17 0.26 -19.55
N ASN A 28 1.42 1.45 -18.98
CA ASN A 28 2.67 2.18 -19.20
C ASN A 28 3.83 1.43 -18.53
N SER A 29 4.41 0.50 -19.29
CA SER A 29 5.63 -0.23 -19.03
C SER A 29 6.90 0.64 -19.06
N ASP A 30 6.79 1.96 -19.24
CA ASP A 30 7.90 2.93 -19.17
C ASP A 30 8.43 3.18 -17.74
N PHE A 31 8.16 2.27 -16.80
CA PHE A 31 8.97 2.12 -15.58
C PHE A 31 10.24 1.29 -15.83
N ASP A 32 10.68 1.18 -17.08
CA ASP A 32 11.94 0.55 -17.46
C ASP A 32 12.92 1.52 -18.12
N ASP A 33 13.82 2.07 -17.30
CA ASP A 33 15.21 2.22 -17.75
C ASP A 33 16.18 1.59 -16.73
N SER A 34 17.19 0.98 -17.31
CA SER A 34 18.23 0.05 -16.90
C SER A 34 18.88 0.20 -15.49
N SER A 35 19.02 -0.95 -14.83
CA SER A 35 20.15 -1.41 -13.96
C SER A 35 19.67 -2.24 -12.75
N GLN A 36 19.91 -3.56 -12.83
CA GLN A 36 20.12 -4.56 -11.78
C GLN A 36 19.63 -4.34 -10.31
N LYS A 37 18.47 -3.73 -10.03
CA LYS A 37 17.85 -3.73 -8.70
C LYS A 37 16.38 -4.10 -8.81
N LYS A 38 15.99 -5.21 -8.17
CA LYS A 38 14.62 -5.77 -8.00
C LYS A 38 13.52 -4.70 -8.15
N LYS A 39 13.05 -4.48 -9.39
CA LYS A 39 12.10 -3.42 -9.70
C LYS A 39 10.73 -3.73 -9.09
N ARG A 40 10.06 -2.68 -8.62
CA ARG A 40 8.69 -2.71 -8.11
C ARG A 40 7.79 -2.22 -9.25
N TYR A 41 6.99 -3.09 -9.85
CA TYR A 41 6.02 -2.71 -10.89
C TYR A 41 4.61 -2.76 -10.31
N PHE A 42 3.71 -1.90 -10.81
CA PHE A 42 2.32 -1.85 -10.37
C PHE A 42 1.39 -2.36 -11.45
N THR A 43 0.78 -3.54 -11.25
CA THR A 43 -0.28 -4.05 -12.14
C THR A 43 -1.65 -3.78 -11.54
N GLY A 44 -2.58 -3.32 -12.36
CA GLY A 44 -3.96 -3.09 -11.98
C GLY A 44 -4.82 -4.22 -12.49
N ALA A 45 -5.60 -4.84 -11.62
CA ALA A 45 -6.71 -5.69 -12.04
C ALA A 45 -8.00 -4.90 -11.84
N ILE A 46 -8.72 -4.62 -12.92
CA ILE A 46 -10.05 -4.00 -12.89
C ILE A 46 -11.07 -5.10 -13.18
N THR A 47 -12.09 -5.21 -12.33
CA THR A 47 -13.20 -6.15 -12.53
C THR A 47 -14.49 -5.43 -12.17
N ASP A 48 -15.34 -5.23 -13.17
CA ASP A 48 -16.58 -4.45 -13.15
C ASP A 48 -16.36 -3.05 -12.59
N ASN A 49 -16.56 -2.89 -11.28
CA ASN A 49 -16.49 -1.64 -10.55
C ASN A 49 -15.42 -1.69 -9.44
N SER A 50 -14.54 -2.68 -9.44
CA SER A 50 -13.49 -2.84 -8.45
C SER A 50 -12.12 -2.78 -9.11
N PHE A 51 -11.15 -2.21 -8.40
CA PHE A 51 -9.76 -2.19 -8.85
C PHE A 51 -8.83 -2.67 -7.75
N LYS A 52 -7.75 -3.33 -8.16
CA LYS A 52 -6.69 -3.75 -7.26
C LYS A 52 -5.35 -3.34 -7.84
N ILE A 53 -4.53 -2.65 -7.06
CA ILE A 53 -3.16 -2.33 -7.43
C ILE A 53 -2.26 -3.36 -6.76
N ILE A 54 -1.50 -4.08 -7.57
CA ILE A 54 -0.58 -5.13 -7.17
C ILE A 54 0.83 -4.58 -7.37
N GLN A 55 1.61 -4.57 -6.30
CA GLN A 55 3.04 -4.32 -6.36
C GLN A 55 3.75 -5.65 -6.58
N THR A 56 4.48 -5.78 -7.68
CA THR A 56 5.32 -6.95 -7.98
C THR A 56 6.76 -6.62 -7.66
N SER A 57 7.44 -7.42 -6.84
CA SER A 57 8.87 -7.28 -6.54
C SER A 57 9.57 -8.62 -6.72
N GLY A 58 10.31 -8.76 -7.83
CA GLY A 58 10.80 -10.07 -8.28
C GLY A 58 9.62 -11.00 -8.63
N ASN A 59 9.58 -12.20 -8.05
CA ASN A 59 8.50 -13.19 -8.28
C ASN A 59 7.31 -13.05 -7.32
N ILE A 60 7.30 -12.04 -6.44
CA ILE A 60 6.25 -11.88 -5.43
C ILE A 60 5.30 -10.79 -5.87
N GLU A 61 4.04 -11.17 -6.10
CA GLU A 61 2.93 -10.26 -6.34
C GLU A 61 2.18 -9.94 -5.04
N LYS A 62 2.03 -8.65 -4.73
CA LYS A 62 1.31 -8.23 -3.54
C LYS A 62 0.29 -7.13 -3.82
N GLY A 63 -0.98 -7.42 -3.56
CA GLY A 63 -2.04 -6.41 -3.56
C GLY A 63 -1.83 -5.35 -2.48
N ILE A 64 -1.51 -4.12 -2.88
CA ILE A 64 -1.26 -2.99 -1.98
C ILE A 64 -2.47 -2.05 -1.89
N VAL A 65 -3.32 -2.01 -2.92
CA VAL A 65 -4.57 -1.25 -2.91
C VAL A 65 -5.70 -2.16 -3.35
N LYS A 66 -6.84 -2.02 -2.69
CA LYS A 66 -8.12 -2.54 -3.18
C LYS A 66 -9.14 -1.42 -3.11
N GLY A 67 -9.82 -1.14 -4.21
CA GLY A 67 -10.86 -0.14 -4.25
C GLY A 67 -12.07 -0.54 -5.07
N ILE A 68 -13.13 0.23 -4.90
CA ILE A 68 -14.43 0.12 -5.54
C ILE A 68 -14.80 1.50 -6.04
N ILE A 69 -15.29 1.56 -7.27
CA ILE A 69 -15.83 2.73 -7.93
C ILE A 69 -17.35 2.58 -7.89
N THR A 70 -18.06 3.63 -7.53
CA THR A 70 -19.52 3.66 -7.49
C THR A 70 -19.99 4.92 -8.19
N GLN A 71 -20.73 4.76 -9.27
CA GLN A 71 -21.30 5.89 -9.98
C GLN A 71 -22.51 6.43 -9.22
N ASN A 72 -22.50 7.73 -8.98
CA ASN A 72 -23.67 8.51 -8.57
C ASN A 72 -24.04 9.49 -9.70
N GLN A 73 -25.29 9.95 -9.73
CA GLN A 73 -25.92 10.62 -10.87
C GLN A 73 -25.05 11.66 -11.60
N ASN A 74 -24.24 12.44 -10.87
CA ASN A 74 -23.37 13.48 -11.43
C ASN A 74 -21.87 13.29 -11.12
N TYR A 75 -21.48 12.24 -10.40
CA TYR A 75 -20.10 12.05 -9.95
C TYR A 75 -19.81 10.58 -9.61
N SER A 76 -18.56 10.17 -9.74
CA SER A 76 -18.09 8.85 -9.32
C SER A 76 -17.47 8.91 -7.92
N ILE A 77 -17.85 8.00 -7.04
CA ILE A 77 -17.24 7.80 -5.72
C ILE A 77 -16.23 6.67 -5.81
N ILE A 78 -14.99 6.92 -5.40
CA ILE A 78 -13.91 5.94 -5.40
C ILE A 78 -13.52 5.66 -3.95
N LYS A 79 -13.79 4.45 -3.47
CA LYS A 79 -13.41 3.99 -2.13
C LYS A 79 -12.25 3.03 -2.25
N PHE A 80 -11.14 3.26 -1.55
CA PHE A 80 -10.00 2.34 -1.59
C PHE A 80 -9.29 2.21 -0.26
N ASN A 81 -8.68 1.04 -0.09
CA ASN A 81 -7.97 0.64 1.11
C ASN A 81 -6.51 0.37 0.75
N THR A 82 -5.58 1.02 1.44
CA THR A 82 -4.16 0.67 1.34
C THR A 82 -3.83 -0.41 2.37
N LYS A 83 -3.11 -1.44 1.93
CA LYS A 83 -2.70 -2.58 2.77
C LYS A 83 -1.30 -2.33 3.33
N PRO A 84 -1.03 -2.72 4.59
CA PRO A 84 0.31 -2.72 5.13
C PRO A 84 1.22 -3.69 4.36
N SER A 85 2.50 -3.35 4.27
CA SER A 85 3.52 -4.20 3.65
C SER A 85 3.62 -5.54 4.39
N SER A 86 4.11 -6.59 3.71
CA SER A 86 4.15 -7.94 4.31
C SER A 86 5.20 -7.97 5.39
N GLY A 87 6.24 -7.13 5.24
CA GLY A 87 7.23 -6.83 6.26
C GLY A 87 6.61 -6.41 7.59
N LEU A 88 5.59 -5.54 7.58
CA LEU A 88 4.95 -5.09 8.82
C LEU A 88 4.19 -6.22 9.54
N LEU A 89 3.56 -7.13 8.78
CA LEU A 89 2.90 -8.32 9.32
C LEU A 89 3.91 -9.32 9.89
N THR A 90 4.95 -9.66 9.11
CA THR A 90 6.01 -10.57 9.56
C THR A 90 6.74 -10.04 10.78
N MET A 91 6.88 -8.71 10.87
CA MET A 91 7.48 -8.06 12.02
C MET A 91 6.66 -8.25 13.30
N LEU A 92 5.33 -8.12 13.24
CA LEU A 92 4.47 -8.38 14.39
C LEU A 92 4.65 -9.81 14.92
N PHE A 93 4.73 -10.79 14.02
CA PHE A 93 5.00 -12.18 14.41
C PHE A 93 6.41 -12.35 14.99
N PHE A 94 7.41 -11.67 14.43
CA PHE A 94 8.77 -11.70 14.95
C PHE A 94 8.86 -11.10 16.36
N ILE A 95 8.16 -10.00 16.61
CA ILE A 95 8.12 -9.35 17.93
C ILE A 95 7.44 -10.26 18.95
N LEU A 96 6.28 -10.84 18.61
CA LEU A 96 5.60 -11.79 19.49
C LEU A 96 6.47 -13.01 19.80
N GLY A 97 7.13 -13.57 18.79
CA GLY A 97 8.06 -14.69 18.95
C GLY A 97 9.26 -14.32 19.81
N SER A 98 9.80 -13.12 19.63
CA SER A 98 10.93 -12.63 20.43
C SER A 98 10.53 -12.39 21.88
N LEU A 99 9.37 -11.77 22.13
CA LEU A 99 8.87 -11.51 23.49
C LEU A 99 8.63 -12.81 24.26
N THR A 100 7.99 -13.79 23.62
CA THR A 100 7.75 -15.11 24.22
C THR A 100 9.06 -15.84 24.51
N ALA A 101 10.03 -15.79 23.59
CA ALA A 101 11.35 -16.33 23.81
C ALA A 101 12.06 -15.68 25.02
N PHE A 102 11.98 -14.35 25.19
CA PHE A 102 12.61 -13.65 26.32
C PHE A 102 11.99 -13.99 27.67
N ILE A 103 10.66 -14.16 27.73
CA ILE A 103 9.95 -14.56 28.95
C ILE A 103 10.40 -15.96 29.40
N ILE A 104 10.66 -16.87 28.46
CA ILE A 104 11.01 -18.27 28.75
C ILE A 104 12.51 -18.44 29.05
N SER A 105 13.38 -17.62 28.47
CA SER A 105 14.85 -17.81 28.53
C SER A 105 15.53 -17.27 29.79
N GLY A 106 14.78 -16.68 30.73
CA GLY A 106 15.34 -16.24 32.02
C GLY A 106 16.36 -15.09 31.91
N ASP A 107 16.27 -14.31 30.83
CA ASP A 107 17.15 -13.16 30.58
C ASP A 107 17.08 -12.13 31.71
N SER A 108 18.19 -11.43 31.98
CA SER A 108 18.21 -10.34 32.97
C SER A 108 17.28 -9.18 32.57
N LEU A 109 16.70 -8.48 33.55
CA LEU A 109 15.82 -7.32 33.32
C LEU A 109 16.43 -6.25 32.41
N LYS A 110 17.75 -6.00 32.52
CA LYS A 110 18.46 -5.06 31.65
C LYS A 110 18.50 -5.53 30.19
N SER A 111 18.77 -6.82 29.95
CA SER A 111 18.76 -7.44 28.62
C SER A 111 17.38 -7.34 27.98
N ILE A 112 16.33 -7.67 28.75
CA ILE A 112 14.93 -7.56 28.31
C ILE A 112 14.59 -6.11 27.94
N PHE A 113 14.99 -5.13 28.75
CA PHE A 113 14.72 -3.72 28.48
C PHE A 113 15.37 -3.23 27.17
N PHE A 114 16.66 -3.51 26.96
CA PHE A 114 17.35 -3.08 25.73
C PHE A 114 16.78 -3.75 24.48
N LYS A 115 16.47 -5.05 24.55
CA LYS A 115 15.89 -5.79 23.42
C LYS A 115 14.47 -5.31 23.10
N THR A 116 13.63 -5.07 24.11
CA THR A 116 12.28 -4.54 23.90
C THR A 116 12.30 -3.11 23.36
N ALA A 117 13.20 -2.24 23.85
CA ALA A 117 13.39 -0.90 23.31
C ALA A 117 13.85 -0.92 21.83
N GLY A 118 14.79 -1.80 21.47
CA GLY A 118 15.21 -2.00 20.09
C GLY A 118 14.10 -2.50 19.17
N LEU A 119 13.29 -3.45 19.64
CA LEU A 119 12.10 -3.92 18.91
C LEU A 119 11.07 -2.80 18.71
N LEU A 120 10.79 -2.00 19.75
CA LEU A 120 9.92 -0.83 19.67
C LEU A 120 10.42 0.19 18.65
N PHE A 121 11.72 0.47 18.65
CA PHE A 121 12.32 1.39 17.70
C PHE A 121 12.17 0.91 16.25
N LEU A 122 12.41 -0.39 16.01
CA LEU A 122 12.14 -0.97 14.70
C LEU A 122 10.65 -0.81 14.33
N VAL A 123 9.71 -1.07 15.24
CA VAL A 123 8.26 -0.94 14.98
C VAL A 123 7.93 0.47 14.51
N ILE A 124 8.49 1.48 15.17
CA ILE A 124 8.31 2.88 14.83
C ILE A 124 8.79 3.16 13.40
N ILE A 125 9.97 2.69 13.01
CA ILE A 125 10.50 2.87 11.64
C ILE A 125 9.57 2.23 10.61
N PHE A 126 9.11 0.99 10.84
CA PHE A 126 8.23 0.30 9.90
C PHE A 126 6.84 0.93 9.80
N LEU A 127 6.28 1.42 10.92
CA LEU A 127 5.02 2.16 10.91
C LEU A 127 5.16 3.49 10.18
N TRP A 128 6.28 4.19 10.34
CA TRP A 128 6.60 5.43 9.63
C TRP A 128 6.69 5.19 8.12
N ASP A 129 7.42 4.17 7.70
CA ASP A 129 7.53 3.80 6.28
C ASP A 129 6.16 3.43 5.68
N PHE A 130 5.33 2.67 6.41
CA PHE A 130 3.96 2.37 6.00
C PHE A 130 3.09 3.63 5.88
N TYR A 131 3.20 4.55 6.83
CA TYR A 131 2.44 5.80 6.83
C TYR A 131 2.81 6.65 5.61
N ASN A 132 4.11 6.83 5.35
CA ASN A 132 4.61 7.62 4.23
C ASN A 132 4.25 6.98 2.89
N SER A 133 4.49 5.68 2.74
CA SER A 133 4.14 4.94 1.53
C SER A 133 2.63 5.04 1.23
N SER A 134 1.78 4.89 2.24
CA SER A 134 0.32 5.05 2.08
C SER A 134 -0.07 6.49 1.70
N SER A 135 0.61 7.49 2.27
CA SER A 135 0.37 8.91 1.97
C SER A 135 0.72 9.25 0.52
N VAL A 136 1.88 8.79 0.03
CA VAL A 136 2.30 8.96 -1.36
C VAL A 136 1.33 8.27 -2.31
N LEU A 137 0.92 7.03 -2.00
CA LEU A 137 -0.07 6.31 -2.80
C LEU A 137 -1.42 7.04 -2.85
N LYS A 138 -1.89 7.55 -1.70
CA LYS A 138 -3.10 8.38 -1.66
C LYS A 138 -2.94 9.60 -2.57
N LYS A 139 -1.84 10.34 -2.47
CA LYS A 139 -1.59 11.54 -3.27
C LYS A 139 -1.66 11.22 -4.77
N ASN A 140 -0.96 10.18 -5.20
CA ASN A 140 -0.92 9.80 -6.62
C ASN A 140 -2.28 9.34 -7.15
N LEU A 141 -3.03 8.56 -6.36
CA LEU A 141 -4.38 8.12 -6.74
C LEU A 141 -5.40 9.25 -6.73
N VAL A 142 -5.35 10.16 -5.76
CA VAL A 142 -6.20 11.35 -5.76
C VAL A 142 -5.96 12.15 -7.03
N THR A 143 -4.71 12.49 -7.32
CA THR A 143 -4.35 13.25 -8.52
C THR A 143 -4.85 12.57 -9.80
N LEU A 144 -4.68 11.25 -9.92
CA LEU A 144 -5.17 10.47 -11.06
C LEU A 144 -6.68 10.62 -11.28
N PHE A 145 -7.46 10.64 -10.20
CA PHE A 145 -8.91 10.67 -10.25
C PHE A 145 -9.51 12.09 -10.27
N THR A 146 -8.71 13.12 -10.02
CA THR A 146 -9.21 14.51 -9.94
C THR A 146 -8.65 15.45 -11.00
N GLN A 147 -7.51 15.15 -11.64
CA GLN A 147 -6.97 16.05 -12.67
C GLN A 147 -7.84 16.05 -13.94
N GLU A 148 -8.19 17.22 -14.43
CA GLU A 148 -8.74 17.40 -15.78
C GLU A 148 -7.66 17.10 -16.82
N ILE A 149 -8.05 16.48 -17.93
CA ILE A 149 -7.13 16.25 -19.06
C ILE A 149 -6.80 17.63 -19.63
N LYS A 150 -5.56 18.10 -19.44
CA LYS A 150 -5.00 19.06 -20.39
C LYS A 150 -4.62 18.26 -21.61
N GLU A 151 -5.48 18.24 -22.62
CA GLU A 151 -5.13 17.72 -23.93
C GLU A 151 -3.85 18.45 -24.38
N GLN A 152 -2.78 17.69 -24.61
CA GLN A 152 -1.59 18.15 -25.32
C GLN A 152 -1.75 17.80 -26.80
#